data_AF-A0A7S2C697-F1
#
_entry.id   AF-A0A7S2C697-F1
#
_cell.length_a   1.000
_cell.length_b   1.000
_cell.length_c   1.000
_cell.angle_alpha   90.00
_cell.angle_beta   90.00
_cell.angle_gamma   90.00
#
_symmetry.space_group_name_H-M   'P 1'
#
loop_
_entity.id
_entity.type
_entity.pdbx_description
1 polymer ?
#
loop_
_entity_poly.entity_id
_entity_poly.type
_entity_poly.pdbx_seq_one_letter_code
_entity_poly.pdbx_strand_id
1 'polypeptide(L)'
;AWISTLLKKETVPTMDWDRDDVTGQITLTLGEGANQVDTVTKYWQQTGDTYGRRDFRFLNIDDPCLCGAEYEGNCLNLQVLNWKSETVSPSADDANVYIANHPMPANGTWAAFFLDVTYKKATDDGLGGFIPTNNFVHEFTTEVSILPDVFPFDDCYLETCHGTLV
;
A
#
# COMPACT_ATOMS: atom_id res chain seq x y z
N ALA A 1 -22.12 -1.52 -1.10
CA ALA A 1 -21.39 -2.26 -2.15
C ALA A 1 -21.11 -3.69 -1.73
N TRP A 2 -20.35 -3.97 -0.66
CA TRP A 2 -20.12 -5.35 -0.19
C TRP A 2 -21.40 -6.15 0.10
N ILE A 3 -22.36 -5.53 0.83
CA ILE A 3 -23.66 -6.17 1.14
C ILE A 3 -24.45 -6.51 -0.12
N SER A 4 -24.46 -5.64 -1.15
CA SER A 4 -25.18 -5.91 -2.40
C SER A 4 -24.51 -7.02 -3.22
N THR A 5 -23.18 -7.07 -3.26
CA THR A 5 -22.43 -8.17 -3.90
C THR A 5 -22.71 -9.51 -3.23
N LEU A 6 -22.75 -9.53 -1.88
CA LEU A 6 -23.17 -10.69 -1.08
C LEU A 6 -24.61 -11.12 -1.35
N LEU A 7 -25.53 -10.16 -1.45
CA LEU A 7 -26.94 -10.44 -1.71
C LEU A 7 -27.19 -10.91 -3.15
N LYS A 8 -26.42 -10.41 -4.12
CA LYS A 8 -26.50 -10.78 -5.54
C LYS A 8 -25.71 -12.06 -5.88
N LYS A 9 -24.94 -12.61 -4.94
CA LYS A 9 -24.02 -13.75 -5.15
C LYS A 9 -23.03 -13.52 -6.31
N GLU A 10 -22.66 -12.26 -6.51
CA GLU A 10 -21.57 -11.92 -7.43
C GLU A 10 -20.26 -12.44 -6.81
N THR A 11 -19.41 -13.03 -7.64
CA THR A 11 -18.13 -13.55 -7.15
C THR A 11 -17.20 -12.39 -6.79
N VAL A 12 -16.78 -12.39 -5.53
CA VAL A 12 -15.88 -11.39 -4.98
C VAL A 12 -14.50 -11.66 -5.54
N PRO A 13 -13.83 -10.66 -6.15
CA PRO A 13 -12.49 -10.87 -6.63
C PRO A 13 -11.56 -11.33 -5.51
N THR A 14 -10.64 -12.23 -5.85
CA THR A 14 -9.63 -12.72 -4.92
C THR A 14 -8.26 -12.37 -5.44
N MET A 15 -7.34 -12.13 -4.52
CA MET A 15 -5.93 -11.93 -4.81
C MET A 15 -5.12 -12.50 -3.66
N ASP A 16 -3.91 -12.93 -3.97
CA ASP A 16 -2.90 -13.36 -3.02
C ASP A 16 -1.61 -12.62 -3.33
N TRP A 17 -0.79 -12.35 -2.32
CA TRP A 17 0.51 -11.72 -2.55
C TRP A 17 1.56 -12.29 -1.60
N ASP A 18 2.77 -12.41 -2.14
CA ASP A 18 3.96 -12.75 -1.36
C ASP A 18 4.98 -11.62 -1.45
N ARG A 19 5.77 -11.46 -0.39
CA ARG A 19 6.82 -10.46 -0.30
C ARG A 19 8.15 -11.14 -0.01
N ASP A 20 9.11 -10.99 -0.90
CA ASP A 20 10.47 -11.49 -0.67
C ASP A 20 11.14 -10.66 0.45
N ASP A 21 11.50 -11.31 1.56
CA ASP A 21 12.03 -10.63 2.74
C ASP A 21 13.42 -10.01 2.55
N VAL A 22 14.14 -10.35 1.47
CA VAL A 22 15.49 -9.84 1.20
C VAL A 22 15.45 -8.64 0.25
N THR A 23 14.70 -8.76 -0.82
CA THR A 23 14.61 -7.78 -1.92
C THR A 23 13.39 -6.87 -1.78
N GLY A 24 12.43 -7.23 -0.93
CA GLY A 24 11.14 -6.59 -0.79
C GLY A 24 10.22 -6.76 -1.99
N GLN A 25 10.58 -7.56 -2.99
CA GLN A 25 9.76 -7.79 -4.18
C GLN A 25 8.36 -8.25 -3.78
N ILE A 26 7.33 -7.61 -4.34
CA ILE A 26 5.95 -8.07 -4.19
C ILE A 26 5.56 -8.85 -5.43
N THR A 27 5.13 -10.10 -5.24
CA THR A 27 4.50 -10.93 -6.27
C THR A 27 3.01 -11.03 -5.97
N LEU A 28 2.20 -10.33 -6.75
CA LEU A 28 0.74 -10.35 -6.67
C LEU A 28 0.19 -11.38 -7.66
N THR A 29 -0.68 -12.26 -7.19
CA THR A 29 -1.40 -13.24 -8.01
C THR A 29 -2.90 -12.96 -7.93
N LEU A 30 -3.50 -12.64 -9.06
CA LEU A 30 -4.95 -12.47 -9.17
C LEU A 30 -5.64 -13.83 -9.27
N GLY A 31 -6.69 -14.02 -8.48
CA GLY A 31 -7.52 -15.22 -8.52
C GLY A 31 -8.81 -15.00 -9.31
N GLU A 32 -9.92 -15.40 -8.70
CA GLU A 32 -11.25 -15.16 -9.25
C GLU A 32 -11.48 -13.66 -9.50
N GLY A 33 -12.09 -13.31 -10.64
CA GLY A 33 -12.34 -11.92 -11.03
C GLY A 33 -11.16 -11.20 -11.70
N ALA A 34 -10.04 -11.88 -11.99
CA ALA A 34 -8.88 -11.27 -12.66
C ALA A 34 -9.22 -10.59 -14.01
N ASN A 35 -10.17 -11.13 -14.77
CA ASN A 35 -10.64 -10.53 -16.04
C ASN A 35 -11.36 -9.17 -15.86
N GLN A 36 -11.75 -8.85 -14.62
CA GLN A 36 -12.35 -7.58 -14.25
C GLN A 36 -11.31 -6.56 -13.76
N VAL A 37 -10.02 -6.90 -13.66
CA VAL A 37 -9.00 -5.89 -13.35
C VAL A 37 -8.91 -4.88 -14.49
N ASP A 38 -8.86 -3.60 -14.12
CA ASP A 38 -8.66 -2.47 -15.01
C ASP A 38 -7.18 -2.06 -15.01
N THR A 39 -6.64 -1.80 -13.81
CA THR A 39 -5.25 -1.38 -13.64
C THR A 39 -4.64 -2.00 -12.39
N VAL A 40 -3.32 -2.24 -12.46
CA VAL A 40 -2.49 -2.49 -11.28
C VAL A 40 -1.46 -1.38 -11.21
N THR A 41 -1.44 -0.64 -10.10
CA THR A 41 -0.58 0.53 -9.92
C THR A 41 0.35 0.31 -8.74
N LYS A 42 1.66 0.48 -8.97
CA LYS A 42 2.62 0.54 -7.88
C LYS A 42 2.69 1.95 -7.35
N TYR A 43 2.41 2.13 -6.07
CA TYR A 43 2.67 3.37 -5.35
C TYR A 43 3.96 3.23 -4.55
N TRP A 44 4.79 4.27 -4.54
CA TRP A 44 6.05 4.25 -3.81
C TRP A 44 6.47 5.61 -3.28
N GLN A 45 7.28 5.58 -2.22
CA GLN A 45 7.93 6.75 -1.64
C GLN A 45 9.27 6.38 -1.02
N GLN A 46 10.19 7.35 -0.95
CA GLN A 46 11.43 7.26 -0.19
C GLN A 46 11.48 8.38 0.87
N THR A 47 11.98 8.07 2.06
CA THR A 47 12.22 9.07 3.11
C THR A 47 13.42 9.95 2.75
N GLY A 48 13.42 11.20 3.20
CA GLY A 48 14.53 12.12 2.96
C GLY A 48 15.71 11.89 3.90
N ASP A 49 16.92 12.23 3.44
CA ASP A 49 18.17 12.10 4.21
C ASP A 49 18.15 12.88 5.54
N THR A 50 17.36 13.94 5.62
CA THR A 50 17.24 14.79 6.82
C THR A 50 16.34 14.20 7.89
N TYR A 51 15.56 13.16 7.56
CA TYR A 51 14.61 12.52 8.46
C TYR A 51 14.85 11.01 8.45
N GLY A 52 15.76 10.58 9.31
CA GLY A 52 16.13 9.18 9.50
C GLY A 52 15.08 8.37 10.27
N ARG A 53 13.76 8.56 10.01
CA ARG A 53 12.71 7.68 10.55
C ARG A 53 11.92 6.90 9.50
N ARG A 54 11.62 5.62 9.83
CA ARG A 54 10.85 4.67 9.01
C ARG A 54 9.37 5.03 9.12
N ASP A 55 9.02 6.24 8.69
CA ASP A 55 7.67 6.77 8.85
C ASP A 55 7.15 7.34 7.54
N PHE A 56 6.10 6.68 7.03
CA PHE A 56 5.40 7.05 5.81
C PHE A 56 3.98 7.60 6.09
N ARG A 57 3.66 7.86 7.36
CA ARG A 57 2.39 8.44 7.77
C ARG A 57 2.43 9.96 7.62
N PHE A 58 1.28 10.52 7.26
CA PHE A 58 1.10 11.98 7.13
C PHE A 58 1.15 12.71 8.47
N LEU A 59 0.66 12.09 9.54
CA LEU A 59 0.58 12.67 10.88
C LEU A 59 1.30 11.76 11.87
N ASN A 60 2.18 12.34 12.68
CA ASN A 60 2.78 11.69 13.84
C ASN A 60 2.88 12.69 15.02
N ILE A 61 3.56 12.28 16.09
CA ILE A 61 3.67 13.05 17.34
C ILE A 61 5.15 13.37 17.67
N ASP A 62 5.94 13.58 16.63
CA ASP A 62 7.38 13.81 16.75
C ASP A 62 7.67 15.18 17.38
N ASP A 63 8.50 15.19 18.42
CA ASP A 63 9.01 16.39 19.09
C ASP A 63 10.54 16.26 19.29
N PRO A 64 11.39 17.06 18.61
CA PRO A 64 11.01 18.11 17.66
C PRO A 64 10.46 17.56 16.32
N CYS A 65 9.57 18.32 15.68
CA CYS A 65 9.03 17.96 14.35
C CYS A 65 10.07 18.16 13.24
N LEU A 66 10.84 17.11 12.92
CA LEU A 66 11.93 17.17 11.92
C LEU A 66 11.48 16.87 10.48
N CYS A 67 10.32 16.24 10.28
CA CYS A 67 9.84 15.86 8.94
C CYS A 67 8.94 16.89 8.26
N GLY A 68 8.65 18.02 8.90
CA GLY A 68 7.75 19.02 8.32
C GLY A 68 7.33 20.10 9.30
N ALA A 69 6.02 20.21 9.54
CA ALA A 69 5.43 21.31 10.30
C ALA A 69 4.69 20.82 11.54
N GLU A 70 4.95 21.45 12.68
CA GLU A 70 4.25 21.18 13.93
C GLU A 70 2.93 21.96 14.00
N TYR A 71 1.86 21.31 14.45
CA TYR A 71 0.58 21.94 14.73
C TYR A 71 -0.12 21.24 15.91
N GLU A 72 -0.37 21.99 16.99
CA GLU A 72 -1.07 21.52 18.19
C GLU A 72 -0.51 20.20 18.76
N GLY A 73 0.82 20.07 18.85
CA GLY A 73 1.48 18.87 19.38
C GLY A 73 1.50 17.67 18.43
N ASN A 74 1.07 17.87 17.17
CA ASN A 74 1.26 16.90 16.10
C ASN A 74 2.32 17.40 15.14
N CYS A 75 3.02 16.48 14.50
CA CYS A 75 3.97 16.78 13.44
C CYS A 75 3.42 16.25 12.10
N LEU A 76 3.23 17.18 11.16
CA LEU A 76 2.83 16.89 9.79
C LEU A 76 4.07 16.52 9.00
N ASN A 77 4.15 15.26 8.60
CA ASN A 77 5.23 14.76 7.77
C ASN A 77 5.01 15.21 6.31
N LEU A 78 5.68 16.29 5.92
CA LEU A 78 5.54 16.82 4.56
C LEU A 78 6.34 16.00 3.54
N GLN A 79 7.27 15.14 4.00
CA GLN A 79 8.04 14.27 3.11
C GLN A 79 7.15 13.22 2.44
N VAL A 80 6.03 12.82 3.07
CA VAL A 80 5.13 11.81 2.50
C VAL A 80 4.15 12.39 1.49
N LEU A 81 4.16 13.69 1.21
CA LEU A 81 3.27 14.28 0.20
C LEU A 81 3.64 13.91 -1.24
N ASN A 82 4.84 13.37 -1.46
CA ASN A 82 5.38 13.07 -2.79
C ASN A 82 5.36 11.56 -3.10
N TRP A 83 4.30 10.86 -2.74
CA TRP A 83 4.06 9.50 -3.25
C TRP A 83 4.00 9.53 -4.77
N LYS A 84 4.74 8.62 -5.39
CA LYS A 84 4.77 8.45 -6.84
C LYS A 84 4.04 7.18 -7.21
N SER A 85 3.61 7.10 -8.46
CA SER A 85 2.93 5.91 -8.97
C SER A 85 3.35 5.58 -10.39
N GLU A 86 3.28 4.28 -10.72
CA GLU A 86 3.44 3.78 -12.07
C GLU A 86 2.58 2.53 -12.28
N THR A 87 2.06 2.34 -13.49
CA THR A 87 1.30 1.14 -13.84
C THR A 87 2.24 -0.05 -13.98
N VAL A 88 1.83 -1.20 -13.42
CA VAL A 88 2.55 -2.46 -13.50
C VAL A 88 1.88 -3.34 -14.55
N SER A 89 2.68 -3.81 -15.51
CA SER A 89 2.21 -4.80 -16.48
C SER A 89 2.24 -6.21 -15.88
N PRO A 90 1.39 -7.12 -16.36
CA PRO A 90 1.48 -8.52 -16.00
C PRO A 90 2.86 -9.11 -16.32
N SER A 91 3.21 -10.17 -15.62
CA SER A 91 4.38 -10.99 -15.90
C SER A 91 4.33 -11.53 -17.32
N ALA A 92 5.49 -11.73 -17.93
CA ALA A 92 5.59 -12.31 -19.26
C ALA A 92 5.07 -13.76 -19.31
N ASP A 93 5.14 -14.47 -18.18
CA ASP A 93 4.80 -15.88 -18.08
C ASP A 93 3.32 -16.11 -17.70
N ASP A 94 2.68 -15.14 -17.04
CA ASP A 94 1.28 -15.25 -16.58
C ASP A 94 0.61 -13.87 -16.51
N ALA A 95 -0.53 -13.74 -17.22
CA ALA A 95 -1.33 -12.52 -17.27
C ALA A 95 -2.02 -12.16 -15.95
N ASN A 96 -2.10 -13.09 -15.00
CA ASN A 96 -2.68 -12.87 -13.68
C ASN A 96 -1.63 -12.58 -12.60
N VAL A 97 -0.34 -12.62 -12.95
CA VAL A 97 0.75 -12.39 -12.00
C VAL A 97 1.38 -11.03 -12.27
N TYR A 98 1.59 -10.23 -11.22
CA TYR A 98 2.22 -8.91 -11.30
C TYR A 98 3.40 -8.88 -10.34
N ILE A 99 4.56 -8.45 -10.84
CA ILE A 99 5.80 -8.41 -10.06
C ILE A 99 6.23 -6.96 -9.92
N ALA A 100 6.30 -6.49 -8.68
CA ALA A 100 6.73 -5.16 -8.34
C ALA A 100 8.03 -5.18 -7.54
N ASN A 101 9.00 -4.38 -8.01
CA ASN A 101 10.26 -4.15 -7.32
C ASN A 101 10.44 -2.65 -7.08
N HIS A 102 11.18 -2.32 -6.02
CA HIS A 102 11.67 -0.97 -5.79
C HIS A 102 13.14 -1.05 -5.39
N PRO A 103 14.02 -0.18 -5.93
CA PRO A 103 15.42 -0.21 -5.56
C PRO A 103 15.59 0.07 -4.07
N MET A 104 16.48 -0.69 -3.44
CA MET A 104 16.93 -0.39 -2.08
C MET A 104 17.52 1.02 -2.05
N PRO A 105 17.04 1.92 -1.19
CA PRO A 105 17.59 3.26 -1.10
C PRO A 105 19.04 3.21 -0.59
N ALA A 106 19.88 4.12 -1.09
CA ALA A 106 21.21 4.33 -0.53
C ALA A 106 21.10 5.15 0.77
N ASN A 107 22.09 5.01 1.66
CA ASN A 107 22.35 5.93 2.78
C ASN A 107 21.27 6.01 3.87
N GLY A 108 21.00 4.92 4.61
CA GLY A 108 20.25 5.00 5.88
C GLY A 108 18.81 5.55 5.80
N THR A 109 18.26 5.70 4.59
CA THR A 109 16.87 6.07 4.33
C THR A 109 16.04 4.82 4.09
N TRP A 110 14.70 4.96 4.08
CA TRP A 110 13.80 3.88 3.71
C TRP A 110 13.01 4.20 2.47
N ALA A 111 12.65 3.16 1.74
CA ALA A 111 11.65 3.21 0.69
C ALA A 111 10.46 2.34 1.10
N ALA A 112 9.26 2.77 0.73
CA ALA A 112 8.04 1.99 0.86
C ALA A 112 7.36 1.90 -0.49
N PHE A 113 6.81 0.73 -0.81
CA PHE A 113 5.95 0.57 -1.98
C PHE A 113 4.90 -0.51 -1.77
N PHE A 114 3.79 -0.39 -2.49
CA PHE A 114 2.70 -1.38 -2.50
C PHE A 114 2.03 -1.40 -3.86
N LEU A 115 1.23 -2.43 -4.12
CA LEU A 115 0.39 -2.53 -5.30
C LEU A 115 -1.06 -2.20 -4.95
N ASP A 116 -1.70 -1.40 -5.81
CA ASP A 116 -3.12 -1.12 -5.79
C ASP A 116 -3.77 -1.72 -7.04
N VAL A 117 -4.81 -2.53 -6.85
CA VAL A 117 -5.54 -3.23 -7.90
C VAL A 117 -6.90 -2.58 -8.03
N THR A 118 -7.11 -1.89 -9.15
CA THR A 118 -8.39 -1.27 -9.48
C THR A 118 -9.17 -2.16 -10.42
N TYR A 119 -10.41 -2.47 -10.06
CA TYR A 119 -11.32 -3.28 -10.88
C TYR A 119 -12.23 -2.41 -11.73
N LYS A 120 -12.63 -2.93 -12.90
CA LYS A 120 -13.60 -2.31 -13.79
C LYS A 120 -14.85 -1.95 -13.01
N LYS A 121 -15.29 -0.72 -13.23
CA LYS A 121 -16.50 -0.18 -12.63
C LYS A 121 -17.70 -1.08 -12.93
N ALA A 122 -18.36 -1.57 -11.88
CA ALA A 122 -19.62 -2.26 -12.04
C ALA A 122 -20.68 -1.23 -12.46
N THR A 123 -21.15 -1.30 -13.69
CA THR A 123 -22.36 -0.60 -14.09
C THR A 123 -23.55 -1.41 -13.59
N ASP A 124 -24.13 -0.99 -12.47
CA ASP A 124 -25.41 -1.55 -12.04
C ASP A 124 -26.47 -1.02 -13.01
N ASP A 125 -27.02 -1.91 -13.86
CA ASP A 125 -28.27 -1.66 -14.57
C ASP A 125 -29.35 -1.58 -13.49
N GLY A 126 -29.50 -0.41 -12.89
CA GLY A 126 -30.26 -0.20 -11.67
C GLY A 126 -31.65 -0.84 -11.73
N LEU A 127 -32.15 -1.24 -10.56
CA LEU A 127 -33.54 -1.66 -10.37
C LEU A 127 -34.48 -0.48 -10.70
N GLY A 128 -34.78 -0.28 -11.99
CA GLY A 128 -35.82 0.61 -12.52
C GLY A 128 -35.97 1.99 -11.84
N GLY A 129 -35.39 3.02 -12.45
CA GLY A 129 -35.97 4.38 -12.48
C GLY A 129 -35.95 5.27 -11.23
N PHE A 130 -35.64 4.78 -10.02
CA PHE A 130 -35.71 5.62 -8.81
C PHE A 130 -34.56 5.46 -7.80
N ILE A 131 -33.59 4.59 -8.04
CA ILE A 131 -32.41 4.40 -7.16
C ILE A 131 -31.16 4.91 -7.91
N PRO A 132 -30.31 5.77 -7.29
CA PRO A 132 -29.08 6.25 -7.91
C PRO A 132 -28.23 5.08 -8.44
N THR A 133 -27.75 5.19 -9.68
CA THR A 133 -26.78 4.23 -10.23
C THR A 133 -25.50 4.34 -9.43
N ASN A 134 -25.18 3.26 -8.75
CA ASN A 134 -24.08 3.22 -7.81
C ASN A 134 -22.80 2.87 -8.57
N ASN A 135 -22.07 3.91 -8.91
CA ASN A 135 -20.83 3.89 -9.68
C ASN A 135 -19.64 3.46 -8.81
N PHE A 136 -19.61 2.21 -8.36
CA PHE A 136 -18.54 1.72 -7.49
C PHE A 136 -17.39 1.10 -8.28
N VAL A 137 -16.18 1.44 -7.87
CA VAL A 137 -14.91 0.82 -8.28
C VAL A 137 -14.43 0.00 -7.08
N HIS A 138 -14.15 -1.29 -7.30
CA HIS A 138 -13.50 -2.10 -6.28
C HIS A 138 -12.00 -1.85 -6.34
N GLU A 139 -11.39 -1.66 -5.18
CA GLU A 139 -9.95 -1.43 -5.03
C GLU A 139 -9.44 -2.35 -3.92
N PHE A 140 -8.28 -2.94 -4.15
CA PHE A 140 -7.58 -3.77 -3.17
C PHE A 140 -6.10 -3.43 -3.19
N THR A 141 -5.50 -3.34 -2.01
CA THR A 141 -4.07 -3.05 -1.85
C THR A 141 -3.35 -4.22 -1.23
N THR A 142 -2.12 -4.48 -1.68
CA THR A 142 -1.23 -5.39 -0.97
C THR A 142 -0.76 -4.74 0.33
N GLU A 143 -0.14 -5.54 1.19
CA GLU A 143 0.69 -4.98 2.25
C GLU A 143 1.84 -4.14 1.66
N VAL A 144 2.32 -3.20 2.48
CA VAL A 144 3.44 -2.34 2.12
C VAL A 144 4.76 -3.10 2.29
N SER A 145 5.58 -3.07 1.25
CA SER A 145 6.97 -3.50 1.32
C SER A 145 7.84 -2.31 1.70
N ILE A 146 8.65 -2.45 2.76
CA ILE A 146 9.57 -1.41 3.24
C ILE A 146 11.00 -1.92 3.12
N LEU A 147 11.87 -1.07 2.59
CA LEU A 147 13.24 -1.38 2.24
C LEU A 147 14.21 -0.36 2.88
N PRO A 148 15.26 -0.78 3.59
CA PRO A 148 15.49 -2.16 4.08
C PRO A 148 14.45 -2.59 5.12
N ASP A 149 14.11 -3.89 5.17
CA ASP A 149 13.23 -4.43 6.21
C ASP A 149 14.01 -4.68 7.51
N VAL A 150 14.44 -3.58 8.12
CA VAL A 150 15.09 -3.56 9.42
C VAL A 150 14.34 -2.61 10.34
N PHE A 151 14.42 -2.86 11.64
CA PHE A 151 13.90 -1.90 12.61
C PHE A 151 14.77 -0.63 12.61
N PRO A 152 14.15 0.55 12.75
CA PRO A 152 14.86 1.82 12.80
C PRO A 152 15.55 2.09 14.15
N PHE A 153 15.52 1.11 15.06
CA PHE A 153 16.07 1.21 16.40
C PHE A 153 17.00 0.03 16.64
N ASP A 154 18.07 0.28 17.37
CA ASP A 154 18.89 -0.79 17.91
C ASP A 154 18.06 -1.67 18.84
N ASP A 155 18.42 -2.95 18.92
CA ASP A 155 17.86 -3.84 19.92
C ASP A 155 18.07 -3.22 21.31
N CYS A 156 16.96 -3.01 22.02
CA CYS A 156 17.02 -2.66 23.43
C CYS A 156 17.32 -3.94 24.25
N TYR A 157 17.91 -3.79 25.44
CA TYR A 157 18.17 -4.90 26.34
C TYR A 157 17.82 -4.51 27.78
N LEU A 158 17.26 -5.44 28.55
CA LEU A 158 16.97 -5.29 29.98
C LEU A 158 16.03 -4.11 30.28
N GLU A 159 16.33 -3.31 31.30
CA GLU A 159 15.46 -2.24 31.82
C GLU A 159 15.26 -1.07 30.85
N THR A 160 16.01 -1.00 29.74
CA THR A 160 15.81 0.01 28.69
C THR A 160 14.77 -0.41 27.65
N CYS A 161 14.31 -1.67 27.66
CA CYS A 161 13.19 -2.11 26.82
C CYS A 161 11.85 -1.82 27.49
N HIS A 162 11.16 -0.78 27.01
CA HIS A 162 9.81 -0.45 27.47
C HIS A 162 8.69 -1.24 26.76
N GLY A 163 9.03 -2.26 25.98
CA GLY A 163 8.07 -3.13 25.30
C GLY A 163 8.71 -4.37 24.68
N THR A 164 7.89 -5.38 24.44
CA THR A 164 8.22 -6.55 23.61
C THR A 164 7.41 -6.45 22.34
N LEU A 165 8.08 -6.51 21.18
CA LEU A 165 7.40 -6.74 19.89
C LEU A 165 6.88 -8.18 19.91
N VAL A 166 5.56 -8.33 19.91
CA VAL A 166 4.85 -9.62 19.74
C VAL A 166 4.36 -9.74 18.32
#